data_AF-A0A6I5CNM4-F1
#
_entry.id   AF-A0A6I5CNM4-F1
#
_cell.length_a   1.000
_cell.length_b   1.000
_cell.length_c   1.000
_cell.angle_alpha   90.00
_cell.angle_beta   90.00
_cell.angle_gamma   90.00
#
_symmetry.space_group_name_H-M   'P 1'
#
loop_
_entity.id
_entity.type
_entity.pdbx_description
1 polymer ?
#
loop_
_entity_poly.entity_id
_entity_poly.type
_entity_poly.pdbx_seq_one_letter_code
_entity_poly.pdbx_strand_id
1 'polypeptide(L)'
;MTDQAVDAGGVKPARDNRSPTVMARHFLGRTRELKGLRADIERAGLDTISGRKAPRARVLLIAGRPGSGRTALAGELVRQV
;
A
#
# COMPACT_ATOMS: atom_id res chain seq x y z
N MET A 1 21.29 0.94 19.93
CA MET A 1 20.25 -0.07 19.67
C MET A 1 18.92 0.56 20.06
N THR A 2 18.07 0.92 19.11
CA THR A 2 16.73 1.45 19.43
C THR A 2 15.71 0.33 19.30
N ASP A 3 15.16 -0.03 20.45
CA ASP A 3 14.09 -0.99 20.65
C ASP A 3 12.81 -0.47 20.00
N GLN A 4 12.29 -1.21 19.03
CA GLN A 4 11.05 -0.88 18.35
C GLN A 4 9.97 -1.83 18.87
N ALA A 5 9.34 -1.45 19.98
CA ALA A 5 8.22 -2.16 20.56
C ALA A 5 7.00 -2.10 19.61
N VAL A 6 6.58 -3.26 19.11
CA VAL A 6 5.37 -3.44 18.30
C VAL A 6 4.25 -3.95 19.20
N ASP A 7 3.36 -3.05 19.60
CA ASP A 7 2.11 -3.40 20.27
C ASP A 7 1.11 -3.96 19.23
N ALA A 8 0.97 -5.28 19.20
CA ALA A 8 0.02 -6.00 18.36
C ALA A 8 -1.36 -6.07 19.04
N GLY A 9 -1.92 -4.91 19.40
CA GLY A 9 -3.28 -4.77 19.90
C GLY A 9 -4.31 -4.96 18.78
N GLY A 10 -5.00 -6.08 18.79
CA GLY A 10 -5.97 -6.48 17.77
C GLY A 10 -7.10 -5.48 17.54
N VAL A 11 -7.05 -4.79 16.39
CA VAL A 11 -8.21 -4.06 15.84
C VAL A 11 -9.03 -5.03 14.99
N LYS A 12 -10.21 -5.39 15.49
CA LYS A 12 -11.25 -6.08 14.71
C LYS A 12 -11.63 -5.16 13.54
N PRO A 13 -11.61 -5.63 12.27
CA PRO A 13 -12.04 -4.78 11.17
C PRO A 13 -13.54 -4.60 11.28
N ALA A 14 -13.96 -3.39 11.65
CA ALA A 14 -15.33 -2.96 11.50
C ALA A 14 -15.68 -3.11 10.01
N ARG A 15 -16.57 -4.05 9.71
CA ARG A 15 -17.24 -4.16 8.42
C ARG A 15 -18.21 -2.99 8.27
N ASP A 16 -17.66 -1.80 8.07
CA ASP A 16 -18.43 -0.66 7.63
C ASP A 16 -18.46 -0.71 6.10
N ASN A 17 -19.56 -1.25 5.61
CA ASN A 17 -19.95 -1.31 4.20
C ASN A 17 -20.30 0.09 3.67
N ARG A 18 -19.47 1.08 3.98
CA ARG A 18 -19.59 2.44 3.47
C ARG A 18 -18.76 2.46 2.20
N SER A 19 -19.36 2.00 1.11
CA SER A 19 -18.84 2.28 -0.23
C SER A 19 -18.63 3.80 -0.27
N PRO A 20 -17.39 4.31 -0.25
CA PRO A 20 -17.22 5.73 -0.37
C PRO A 20 -17.63 5.99 -1.82
N THR A 21 -18.78 6.65 -1.99
CA THR A 21 -19.03 7.47 -3.19
C THR A 21 -17.68 8.00 -3.60
N VAL A 22 -17.26 7.64 -4.81
CA VAL A 22 -15.99 8.06 -5.41
C VAL A 22 -16.10 9.57 -5.61
N MET A 23 -16.04 10.32 -4.51
CA MET A 23 -15.49 11.66 -4.53
C MET A 23 -14.14 11.42 -5.18
N ALA A 24 -13.97 11.91 -6.40
CA ALA A 24 -12.70 11.88 -7.09
C ALA A 24 -11.70 12.60 -6.18
N ARG A 25 -11.09 11.86 -5.26
CA ARG A 25 -10.08 12.33 -4.36
C ARG A 25 -8.88 12.53 -5.25
N HIS A 26 -8.73 13.75 -5.75
CA HIS A 26 -7.62 14.13 -6.59
C HIS A 26 -6.33 13.81 -5.83
N PHE A 27 -5.53 12.92 -6.41
CA PHE A 27 -4.21 12.61 -5.89
C PHE A 27 -3.28 13.76 -6.28
N LEU A 28 -2.97 14.63 -5.32
CA LEU A 28 -2.18 15.83 -5.54
C LEU A 28 -0.70 15.55 -5.20
N GLY A 29 0.17 15.59 -6.21
CA GLY A 29 1.62 15.42 -6.06
C GLY A 29 2.07 13.96 -5.90
N ARG A 30 3.33 13.77 -5.47
CA ARG A 30 3.95 12.46 -5.16
C ARG A 30 3.98 11.44 -6.30
N THR A 31 4.01 11.94 -7.53
CA THR A 31 4.12 11.16 -8.77
C THR A 31 5.43 10.39 -8.84
N ARG A 32 6.52 10.92 -8.25
CA ARG A 32 7.82 10.25 -8.19
C ARG A 32 7.75 8.98 -7.34
N GLU A 33 7.11 9.06 -6.17
CA GLU A 33 6.94 7.90 -5.29
C GLU A 33 6.03 6.87 -5.92
N LEU A 34 4.91 7.30 -6.52
CA LEU A 34 4.01 6.41 -7.25
C LEU A 34 4.74 5.66 -8.39
N LYS A 35 5.57 6.36 -9.16
CA LYS A 35 6.43 5.75 -10.19
C LYS A 35 7.40 4.74 -9.59
N GLY A 36 8.01 5.07 -8.45
CA GLY A 36 8.91 4.15 -7.73
C GLY A 36 8.20 2.87 -7.29
N LEU A 37 7.01 2.98 -6.70
CA LEU A 37 6.22 1.84 -6.23
C LEU A 37 5.81 0.91 -7.39
N ARG A 38 5.47 1.47 -8.57
CA ARG A 38 5.18 0.67 -9.76
C ARG A 38 6.42 -0.08 -10.28
N ALA A 39 7.57 0.60 -10.35
CA ALA A 39 8.83 -0.05 -10.71
C ALA A 39 9.21 -1.15 -9.70
N ASP A 40 8.89 -0.98 -8.42
CA ASP A 40 9.11 -1.99 -7.40
C ASP A 40 8.18 -3.20 -7.57
N ILE A 41 6.92 -3.00 -7.95
CA ILE A 41 5.99 -4.07 -8.31
C ILE A 41 6.55 -4.89 -9.47
N GLU A 42 6.95 -4.24 -10.55
CA GLU A 42 7.50 -4.89 -11.76
C GLU A 42 8.79 -5.64 -11.43
N ARG A 43 9.74 -4.98 -10.76
CA ARG A 43 11.03 -5.57 -10.37
C ARG A 43 10.86 -6.75 -9.42
N ALA A 44 9.89 -6.67 -8.51
CA ALA A 44 9.57 -7.74 -7.60
C ALA A 44 8.52 -8.71 -8.19
N GLY A 45 8.06 -8.55 -9.42
CA GLY A 45 7.02 -9.39 -10.02
C GLY A 45 5.79 -9.58 -9.12
N LEU A 46 5.39 -8.54 -8.37
CA LEU A 46 4.23 -8.59 -7.46
C LEU A 46 2.91 -8.71 -8.23
N ASP A 47 2.90 -8.25 -9.47
CA ASP A 47 1.83 -8.33 -10.46
C ASP A 47 1.70 -9.70 -11.12
N THR A 48 2.73 -10.55 -11.03
CA THR A 48 2.72 -11.87 -11.67
C THR A 48 2.07 -12.92 -10.76
N ILE A 49 0.91 -13.45 -11.17
CA ILE A 49 0.36 -14.70 -10.62
C ILE A 49 1.15 -15.86 -11.27
N SER A 50 2.39 -16.08 -10.86
CA SER A 50 3.25 -17.09 -11.52
C SER A 50 3.69 -18.20 -10.56
N GLY A 51 2.77 -19.12 -10.31
CA GLY A 51 2.90 -20.55 -10.61
C GLY A 51 4.07 -21.42 -10.12
N ARG A 52 5.27 -20.94 -9.77
CA ARG A 52 6.34 -21.79 -9.18
C ARG A 52 7.56 -20.97 -8.72
N LYS A 53 7.72 -20.82 -7.40
CA LYS A 53 8.87 -21.33 -6.58
C LYS A 53 8.78 -20.69 -5.17
N ALA A 54 8.30 -21.50 -4.20
CA ALA A 54 8.09 -21.20 -2.77
C ALA A 54 7.28 -19.92 -2.42
N PRO A 55 6.17 -20.03 -1.66
CA PRO A 55 5.16 -18.98 -1.47
C PRO A 55 5.62 -17.96 -0.41
N ARG A 56 6.72 -17.25 -0.63
CA ARG A 56 7.03 -16.12 0.25
C ARG A 56 6.10 -14.99 -0.14
N ALA A 57 5.17 -14.67 0.76
CA ALA A 57 4.35 -13.47 0.62
C ALA A 57 5.28 -12.28 0.42
N ARG A 58 5.09 -11.55 -0.67
CA ARG A 58 5.86 -10.35 -1.00
C ARG A 58 4.96 -9.15 -0.74
N VAL A 59 5.51 -8.15 -0.06
CA VAL A 59 4.77 -6.97 0.39
C VAL A 59 5.53 -5.70 0.04
N LEU A 60 4.80 -4.62 -0.19
CA LEU A 60 5.36 -3.28 -0.40
C LEU A 60 5.05 -2.41 0.83
N LEU A 61 6.07 -1.82 1.45
CA LEU A 61 5.92 -0.97 2.62
C LEU A 61 5.85 0.51 2.22
N ILE A 62 4.75 1.17 2.55
CA ILE A 62 4.61 2.63 2.41
C ILE A 62 4.74 3.26 3.81
N ALA A 63 5.94 3.72 4.14
CA ALA A 63 6.25 4.38 5.40
C ALA A 63 6.26 5.91 5.26
N GLY A 64 6.02 6.61 6.38
CA GLY A 64 5.97 8.07 6.42
C GLY A 64 5.27 8.63 7.65
N ARG A 65 5.41 9.93 7.90
CA ARG A 65 4.77 10.62 9.03
C ARG A 65 3.24 10.49 8.99
N PRO A 66 2.54 10.58 10.13
CA PRO A 66 1.08 10.74 10.16
C PRO A 66 0.63 11.89 9.25
N GLY A 67 -0.51 11.72 8.56
CA GLY A 67 -1.03 12.75 7.65
C GLY A 67 -0.29 12.92 6.31
N SER A 68 0.82 12.21 6.04
CA SER A 68 1.59 12.34 4.78
C SER A 68 0.90 11.76 3.52
N GLY A 69 -0.36 11.34 3.61
CA GLY A 69 -1.10 10.80 2.48
C GLY A 69 -0.73 9.36 2.10
N ARG A 70 -0.19 8.55 3.02
CA ARG A 70 0.14 7.12 2.77
C ARG A 70 -1.04 6.35 2.18
N THR A 71 -2.23 6.51 2.76
CA THR A 71 -3.46 5.87 2.29
C THR A 71 -3.90 6.39 0.92
N ALA A 72 -3.68 7.67 0.63
CA ALA A 72 -4.00 8.25 -0.68
C ALA A 72 -3.07 7.70 -1.76
N LEU A 73 -1.76 7.59 -1.48
CA LEU A 73 -0.77 6.99 -2.38
C LEU A 73 -1.07 5.51 -2.65
N ALA A 74 -1.40 4.74 -1.61
CA ALA A 74 -1.81 3.35 -1.76
C ALA A 74 -3.09 3.21 -2.59
N GLY A 75 -4.10 4.06 -2.34
CA GLY A 75 -5.34 4.07 -3.11
C GLY A 75 -5.13 4.45 -4.57
N GLU A 76 -4.22 5.37 -4.86
CA GLU A 76 -3.86 5.72 -6.24
C GLU A 76 -3.09 4.59 -6.93
N LEU A 77 -2.17 3.93 -6.24
CA LEU A 77 -1.47 2.76 -6.78
C LEU A 77 -2.44 1.65 -7.16
N VAL A 78 -3.44 1.36 -6.32
CA VAL A 78 -4.49 0.36 -6.60
C VAL A 78 -5.35 0.74 -7.81
N ARG A 79 -5.50 2.02 -8.13
CA ARG A 79 -6.20 2.45 -9.34
C ARG A 79 -5.39 2.25 -10.63
N GLN A 80 -4.07 2.07 -10.53
CA GLN A 80 -3.15 2.04 -11.68
C GLN A 80 -2.52 0.68 -11.97
N VAL A 81 -2.72 -0.30 -11.07
CA VAL A 81 -2.16 -1.66 -11.16
C VAL A 81 -3.29 -2.67 -11.35
#